data_AF-A0A7M3XR16-F1
#
_entry.id   AF-A0A7M3XR16-F1
#
_cell.length_a   1.000
_cell.length_b   1.000
_cell.length_c   1.000
_cell.angle_alpha   90.00
_cell.angle_beta   90.00
_cell.angle_gamma   90.00
#
_symmetry.space_group_name_H-M   'P 1'
#
loop_
_entity.id
_entity.type
_entity.pdbx_description
1 polymer ?
#
loop_
_entity_poly.entity_id
_entity_poly.type
_entity_poly.pdbx_seq_one_letter_code
_entity_poly.pdbx_strand_id
1 'polypeptide(L)'
;FSDSELSMVQIKVGEEKSISLTVPDWQDEGTTALEVKFSSAVSTSTGSIAVQANQRPLEGFEIPFDPTAALLGAVSGLVLMMILLAFWRVATERTPDTEKKTLDSTSRIEKRRIPDNIEASCPTCSQRLSIPGDHVGRVRCPACSNSFEVGVREEIKISADPPVKKEEMESKNKEKNADIFSSSDSDILSCPSCEQLLKVPLAKRPVMSRCPACRCEFMALGGDLDG
;
A
#
# COMPACT_ATOMS: atom_id res chain seq x y z
N PHE A 1 -1.50 -43.02 -49.66
CA PHE A 1 -2.49 -42.96 -50.76
C PHE A 1 -2.60 -44.34 -51.38
N SER A 2 -3.17 -45.28 -50.63
CA SER A 2 -3.41 -46.64 -51.08
C SER A 2 -4.89 -46.92 -50.82
N ASP A 3 -5.57 -47.40 -51.86
CA ASP A 3 -6.83 -48.14 -51.78
C ASP A 3 -8.04 -47.37 -51.27
N SER A 4 -8.49 -46.38 -52.05
CA SER A 4 -9.92 -46.09 -52.13
C SER A 4 -10.49 -46.91 -53.29
N GLU A 5 -11.36 -47.87 -52.97
CA GLU A 5 -12.19 -48.64 -53.92
C GLU A 5 -12.80 -47.68 -54.95
N LEU A 6 -12.15 -47.54 -56.10
CA LEU A 6 -12.65 -46.75 -57.21
C LEU A 6 -13.76 -47.58 -57.87
N SER A 7 -14.99 -47.36 -57.42
CA SER A 7 -16.16 -47.82 -58.16
C SER A 7 -16.06 -47.30 -59.59
N MET A 8 -15.84 -48.21 -60.54
CA MET A 8 -15.77 -47.85 -61.95
C MET A 8 -17.19 -47.51 -62.43
N VAL A 9 -17.49 -46.21 -62.51
CA VAL A 9 -18.78 -45.72 -63.01
C VAL A 9 -18.72 -45.64 -64.53
N GLN A 10 -19.56 -46.42 -65.22
CA GLN A 10 -19.78 -46.29 -66.66
C GLN A 10 -20.91 -45.27 -66.93
N ILE A 11 -20.67 -44.32 -67.83
CA ILE A 11 -21.62 -43.25 -68.20
C ILE A 11 -21.79 -43.30 -69.73
N LYS A 12 -23.03 -43.26 -70.24
CA LYS A 12 -23.30 -43.22 -71.69
C LYS A 12 -23.23 -41.80 -72.25
N VAL A 13 -23.07 -41.68 -73.57
CA VAL A 13 -23.03 -40.38 -74.25
C VAL A 13 -24.38 -39.66 -74.08
N GLY A 14 -24.36 -38.47 -73.49
CA GLY A 14 -25.55 -37.65 -73.22
C GLY A 14 -26.21 -37.88 -71.86
N GLU A 15 -25.60 -38.71 -71.00
CA GLU A 15 -26.07 -38.96 -69.62
C GLU A 15 -25.31 -38.08 -68.62
N GLU A 16 -26.03 -37.48 -67.68
CA GLU A 16 -25.45 -36.78 -66.51
C GLU A 16 -25.60 -37.66 -65.27
N LYS A 17 -24.53 -37.80 -64.49
CA LYS A 17 -24.53 -38.60 -63.27
C LYS A 17 -23.75 -37.91 -62.17
N SER A 18 -24.38 -37.74 -61.01
CA SER A 18 -23.72 -37.24 -59.80
C SER A 18 -22.92 -38.34 -59.12
N ILE A 19 -21.70 -38.02 -58.70
CA ILE A 19 -20.80 -38.92 -57.96
C ILE A 19 -20.47 -38.24 -56.63
N SER A 20 -20.72 -38.93 -55.53
CA SER A 20 -20.31 -38.49 -54.19
C SER A 20 -19.07 -39.26 -53.75
N LEU A 21 -18.01 -38.54 -53.38
CA LEU A 21 -16.78 -39.09 -52.81
C LEU A 21 -16.62 -38.58 -51.38
N THR A 22 -16.33 -39.48 -50.44
CA THR A 22 -16.00 -39.11 -49.06
C THR A 22 -14.52 -39.31 -48.83
N VAL A 23 -13.81 -38.24 -48.47
CA VAL A 23 -12.38 -38.31 -48.12
C VAL A 23 -12.27 -38.53 -46.60
N PRO A 24 -11.70 -39.64 -46.13
CA PRO A 24 -11.74 -40.02 -44.72
C PRO A 24 -10.83 -39.17 -43.83
N ASP A 25 -9.75 -38.62 -44.38
CA ASP A 25 -8.79 -37.80 -43.68
C ASP A 25 -8.56 -36.52 -44.48
N TRP A 26 -9.03 -35.39 -43.95
CA TRP A 26 -8.92 -34.08 -44.58
C TRP A 26 -8.08 -33.17 -43.69
N GLN A 27 -7.27 -32.28 -44.29
CA GLN A 27 -6.47 -31.37 -43.49
C GLN A 27 -7.36 -30.35 -42.78
N ASP A 28 -7.20 -30.24 -41.46
CA ASP A 28 -7.98 -29.32 -40.61
C ASP A 28 -7.58 -27.85 -40.81
N GLU A 29 -6.40 -27.59 -41.39
CA GLU A 29 -5.84 -26.24 -41.51
C GLU A 29 -5.39 -25.92 -42.94
N GLY A 30 -5.72 -24.72 -43.41
CA GLY A 30 -5.26 -24.18 -44.69
C GLY A 30 -6.24 -24.28 -45.86
N THR A 31 -5.74 -23.95 -47.06
CA THR A 31 -6.47 -24.07 -48.33
C THR A 31 -5.75 -25.09 -49.19
N THR A 32 -6.42 -26.20 -49.50
CA THR A 32 -5.88 -27.25 -50.37
C THR A 32 -6.62 -27.27 -51.70
N ALA A 33 -5.87 -27.43 -52.79
CA ALA A 33 -6.45 -27.59 -54.12
C ALA A 33 -6.76 -29.07 -54.35
N LEU A 34 -8.03 -29.40 -54.54
CA LEU A 34 -8.48 -30.73 -54.94
C LEU A 34 -8.45 -30.81 -56.47
N GLU A 35 -7.65 -31.73 -57.01
CA GLU A 35 -7.57 -31.99 -58.45
C GLU A 35 -8.43 -33.22 -58.80
N VAL A 36 -9.37 -33.03 -59.74
CA VAL A 36 -10.22 -34.09 -60.27
C VAL A 36 -9.80 -34.36 -61.71
N LYS A 37 -9.33 -35.58 -61.95
CA LYS A 37 -8.88 -36.03 -63.27
C LYS A 37 -9.86 -37.06 -63.83
N PHE A 38 -10.48 -36.74 -64.97
CA PHE A 38 -11.33 -37.63 -65.72
C PHE A 38 -10.55 -38.19 -66.92
N SER A 39 -10.34 -39.50 -66.96
CA SER A 39 -9.72 -40.19 -68.10
C SER A 39 -10.73 -41.07 -68.82
N SER A 40 -10.88 -40.88 -70.12
CA SER A 40 -11.59 -41.78 -71.04
C SER A 40 -10.59 -42.48 -71.97
N ALA A 41 -11.05 -43.46 -72.75
CA ALA A 41 -10.21 -44.17 -73.72
C ALA A 41 -9.60 -43.26 -74.81
N VAL A 42 -10.11 -42.03 -74.98
CA VAL A 42 -9.72 -41.12 -76.06
C VAL A 42 -9.19 -39.77 -75.55
N SER A 43 -9.66 -39.30 -74.38
CA SER A 43 -9.28 -37.99 -73.84
C SER A 43 -9.20 -37.99 -72.33
N THR A 44 -8.28 -37.18 -71.79
CA THR A 44 -8.17 -36.87 -70.36
C THR A 44 -8.48 -35.40 -70.14
N SER A 45 -9.37 -35.10 -69.19
CA SER A 45 -9.70 -33.74 -68.76
C SER A 45 -9.47 -33.61 -67.26
N THR A 46 -8.90 -32.49 -66.84
CA THR A 46 -8.60 -32.21 -65.44
C THR A 46 -9.27 -30.92 -65.01
N GLY A 47 -9.95 -30.94 -63.86
CA GLY A 47 -10.48 -29.76 -63.17
C GLY A 47 -9.87 -29.64 -61.78
N SER A 48 -9.76 -28.43 -61.25
CA SER A 48 -9.35 -28.21 -59.86
C SER A 48 -10.34 -27.33 -59.13
N ILE A 49 -10.52 -27.60 -57.84
CA ILE A 49 -11.33 -26.80 -56.92
C ILE A 49 -10.52 -26.52 -55.65
N ALA A 50 -10.49 -25.27 -55.22
CA ALA A 50 -9.89 -24.92 -53.94
C ALA A 50 -10.91 -25.15 -52.83
N VAL A 51 -10.58 -26.01 -51.87
CA VAL A 51 -11.42 -26.27 -50.69
C VAL A 51 -10.72 -25.66 -49.49
N GLN A 52 -11.39 -24.72 -48.84
CA GLN A 52 -10.92 -24.12 -47.60
C GLN A 52 -11.40 -25.01 -46.45
N ALA A 53 -10.48 -25.51 -45.63
CA ALA A 53 -10.85 -26.22 -44.41
C ALA A 53 -11.64 -25.26 -43.50
N ASN A 54 -12.63 -25.80 -42.77
CA ASN A 54 -13.37 -25.03 -41.79
C ASN A 54 -12.38 -24.43 -40.80
N GLN A 55 -12.08 -23.14 -40.94
CA GLN A 55 -11.40 -22.40 -39.90
C GLN A 55 -12.29 -22.56 -38.68
N ARG A 56 -11.84 -23.32 -37.67
CA ARG A 56 -12.49 -23.29 -36.35
C ARG A 56 -12.63 -21.80 -36.04
N PRO A 57 -13.83 -21.30 -35.72
CA PRO A 57 -13.96 -19.95 -35.18
C PRO A 57 -12.87 -19.83 -34.11
N LEU A 58 -12.08 -18.74 -34.14
CA LEU A 58 -11.04 -18.45 -33.16
C LEU A 58 -11.69 -18.40 -31.76
N GLU A 59 -11.93 -19.59 -31.20
CA GLU A 59 -12.25 -19.82 -29.82
C GLU A 59 -10.97 -19.55 -29.06
N GLY A 60 -11.03 -18.53 -28.19
CA GLY A 60 -10.14 -18.43 -27.06
C GLY A 60 -8.68 -18.15 -27.38
N PHE A 61 -8.12 -17.18 -26.69
CA PHE A 61 -6.69 -17.22 -26.44
C PHE A 61 -6.39 -18.49 -25.62
N GLU A 62 -5.99 -19.59 -26.28
CA GLU A 62 -5.54 -20.80 -25.60
C GLU A 62 -4.16 -20.55 -25.01
N ILE A 63 -4.15 -20.30 -23.71
CA ILE A 63 -2.95 -20.06 -22.94
C ILE A 63 -2.27 -21.42 -22.67
N PRO A 64 -0.92 -21.55 -22.71
CA PRO A 64 -0.23 -22.83 -22.47
C PRO A 64 -0.37 -23.36 -21.02
N PHE A 65 -1.16 -22.70 -20.18
CA PHE A 65 -1.47 -23.09 -18.82
C PHE A 65 -3.00 -23.12 -18.62
N ASP A 66 -3.45 -24.01 -17.74
CA ASP A 66 -4.87 -24.12 -17.38
C ASP A 66 -5.38 -22.78 -16.80
N PRO A 67 -6.46 -22.18 -17.37
CA PRO A 67 -7.01 -20.91 -16.89
C PRO A 67 -7.49 -20.99 -15.43
N THR A 68 -7.92 -22.16 -14.96
CA THR A 68 -8.32 -22.36 -13.56
C THR A 68 -7.11 -22.30 -12.62
N ALA A 69 -5.97 -22.88 -13.04
CA ALA A 69 -4.72 -22.80 -12.31
C ALA A 69 -4.21 -21.36 -12.24
N ALA A 70 -4.36 -20.59 -13.32
CA ALA A 70 -4.00 -19.17 -13.35
C ALA A 70 -4.84 -18.34 -12.36
N LEU A 71 -6.15 -18.59 -12.31
CA LEU A 71 -7.05 -17.91 -11.37
C LEU A 71 -6.67 -18.22 -9.92
N LEU A 72 -6.40 -19.48 -9.60
CA LEU A 72 -5.99 -19.91 -8.26
C LEU A 72 -4.61 -19.32 -7.88
N GLY A 73 -3.68 -19.25 -8.83
CA GLY A 73 -2.37 -18.61 -8.65
C GLY A 73 -2.50 -17.11 -8.33
N ALA A 74 -3.37 -16.40 -9.07
CA ALA A 74 -3.61 -14.99 -8.85
C ALA A 74 -4.23 -14.70 -7.47
N VAL A 75 -5.27 -15.47 -7.08
CA VAL A 75 -5.94 -15.30 -5.79
C VAL A 75 -5.00 -15.67 -4.63
N SER A 76 -4.31 -16.80 -4.73
CA SER A 76 -3.35 -17.22 -3.69
C SER A 76 -2.18 -16.26 -3.54
N GLY A 77 -1.63 -15.75 -4.66
CA GLY A 77 -0.56 -14.75 -4.66
C GLY A 77 -0.99 -13.44 -4.00
N LEU A 78 -2.21 -12.95 -4.28
CA LEU A 78 -2.76 -11.76 -3.64
C LEU A 78 -2.89 -11.95 -2.12
N VAL A 79 -3.42 -13.10 -1.69
CA VAL A 79 -3.59 -13.41 -0.25
C VAL A 79 -2.25 -13.49 0.46
N LEU A 80 -1.26 -14.17 -0.12
CA LEU A 80 0.09 -14.25 0.44
C LEU A 80 0.77 -12.87 0.50
N MET A 81 0.61 -12.03 -0.54
CA MET A 81 1.10 -10.65 -0.53
C MET A 81 0.45 -9.82 0.58
N MET A 82 -0.87 -9.92 0.76
CA MET A 82 -1.57 -9.21 1.83
C MET A 82 -1.09 -9.64 3.22
N ILE A 83 -0.88 -10.94 3.44
CA ILE A 83 -0.38 -11.47 4.72
C ILE A 83 1.06 -10.99 4.98
N LEU A 84 1.95 -11.08 3.99
CA LEU A 84 3.33 -10.59 4.11
C LEU A 84 3.36 -9.08 4.39
N LEU A 85 2.54 -8.29 3.68
CA LEU A 85 2.41 -6.86 3.93
C LEU A 85 1.82 -6.56 5.30
N ALA A 86 0.88 -7.37 5.81
CA ALA A 86 0.33 -7.21 7.15
C ALA A 86 1.40 -7.50 8.21
N PHE A 87 2.16 -8.58 8.09
CA PHE A 87 3.28 -8.86 8.99
C PHE A 87 4.37 -7.80 8.90
N TRP A 88 4.67 -7.32 7.70
CA TRP A 88 5.67 -6.27 7.51
C TRP A 88 5.19 -4.95 8.11
N ARG A 89 3.92 -4.56 7.88
CA ARG A 89 3.26 -3.42 8.54
C ARG A 89 3.34 -3.56 10.05
N VAL A 90 2.95 -4.70 10.62
CA VAL A 90 3.05 -4.96 12.07
C VAL A 90 4.50 -4.86 12.55
N ALA A 91 5.48 -5.32 11.76
CA ALA A 91 6.89 -5.26 12.10
C ALA A 91 7.49 -3.84 12.02
N THR A 92 7.01 -3.01 11.09
CA THR A 92 7.47 -1.61 10.88
C THR A 92 6.69 -0.61 11.72
N GLU A 93 5.44 -0.91 12.05
CA GLU A 93 4.58 -0.14 12.96
C GLU A 93 4.72 -0.66 14.40
N ARG A 94 5.73 -1.51 14.68
CA ARG A 94 6.15 -1.78 16.06
C ARG A 94 6.54 -0.45 16.69
N THR A 95 5.59 0.16 17.37
CA THR A 95 5.88 0.96 18.54
C THR A 95 6.87 0.15 19.36
N PRO A 96 8.04 0.70 19.71
CA PRO A 96 9.03 -0.01 20.52
C PRO A 96 8.33 -0.68 21.70
N ASP A 97 8.65 -1.96 21.91
CA ASP A 97 8.16 -2.81 22.98
C ASP A 97 7.83 -1.97 24.22
N THR A 98 6.56 -1.89 24.58
CA THR A 98 6.24 -1.66 25.99
C THR A 98 6.69 -2.93 26.67
N GLU A 99 7.95 -2.95 27.12
CA GLU A 99 8.42 -3.93 28.06
C GLU A 99 7.36 -4.05 29.15
N LYS A 100 6.85 -5.28 29.25
CA LYS A 100 6.13 -5.89 30.36
C LYS A 100 6.78 -5.58 31.72
N LYS A 101 6.70 -4.33 32.16
CA LYS A 101 6.68 -3.95 33.57
C LYS A 101 5.24 -4.12 34.01
N THR A 102 4.96 -5.31 34.51
CA THR A 102 3.90 -5.52 35.49
C THR A 102 4.02 -4.43 36.56
N LEU A 103 2.87 -3.86 36.96
CA LEU A 103 2.69 -2.80 37.95
C LEU A 103 2.80 -1.36 37.40
N ASP A 104 1.72 -0.90 36.77
CA ASP A 104 0.79 0.11 37.31
C ASP A 104 0.01 0.72 36.13
N SER A 105 -0.98 -0.03 35.65
CA SER A 105 -1.92 0.44 34.64
C SER A 105 -3.06 1.22 35.31
N THR A 106 -2.71 2.28 36.03
CA THR A 106 -3.65 3.37 36.30
C THR A 106 -3.70 4.23 35.03
N SER A 107 -4.84 4.12 34.37
CA SER A 107 -5.12 4.67 33.04
C SER A 107 -4.72 6.14 32.87
N ARG A 108 -4.22 6.49 31.68
CA ARG A 108 -4.18 7.89 31.18
C ARG A 108 -5.54 8.59 31.18
N ILE A 109 -6.63 7.87 31.46
CA ILE A 109 -7.98 8.41 31.62
C ILE A 109 -8.14 9.06 33.01
N GLU A 110 -7.41 8.59 34.04
CA GLU A 110 -7.45 9.15 35.39
C GLU A 110 -6.68 10.48 35.50
N LYS A 111 -5.56 10.64 34.76
CA LYS A 111 -4.79 11.90 34.77
C LYS A 111 -5.56 13.09 34.16
N ARG A 112 -6.71 12.84 33.51
CA ARG A 112 -7.62 13.89 33.02
C ARG A 112 -8.76 14.23 33.98
N ARG A 113 -8.84 13.60 35.16
CA ARG A 113 -9.99 13.68 36.08
C ARG A 113 -9.67 14.19 37.48
N ILE A 114 -8.53 14.84 37.69
CA ILE A 114 -8.29 15.61 38.90
C ILE A 114 -7.97 17.04 38.45
N PRO A 115 -8.96 17.93 38.33
CA PRO A 115 -8.64 19.34 38.47
C PRO A 115 -8.13 19.50 39.89
N ASP A 116 -6.85 19.85 40.06
CA ASP A 116 -6.28 20.24 41.35
C ASP A 116 -6.87 21.60 41.76
N ASN A 117 -8.20 21.76 41.76
CA ASN A 117 -8.85 23.00 42.10
C ASN A 117 -9.05 23.06 43.62
N ILE A 118 -8.31 23.93 44.29
CA ILE A 118 -8.44 24.15 45.72
C ILE A 118 -9.71 25.00 45.94
N GLU A 119 -10.60 24.52 46.82
CA GLU A 119 -11.74 25.32 47.29
C GLU A 119 -11.26 26.28 48.38
N ALA A 120 -11.03 27.54 48.02
CA ALA A 120 -10.73 28.60 48.99
C ALA A 120 -12.00 29.39 49.32
N SER A 121 -12.27 29.58 50.61
CA SER A 121 -13.39 30.40 51.07
C SER A 121 -12.95 31.85 51.24
N CYS A 122 -13.68 32.80 50.65
CA CYS A 122 -13.40 34.22 50.86
C CYS A 122 -13.69 34.61 52.32
N PRO A 123 -12.76 35.26 53.05
CA PRO A 123 -12.94 35.60 54.46
C PRO A 123 -14.01 36.68 54.73
N THR A 124 -14.44 37.42 53.71
CA THR A 124 -15.36 38.56 53.86
C THR A 124 -16.81 38.21 53.54
N CYS A 125 -17.04 37.33 52.57
CA CYS A 125 -18.38 37.00 52.09
C CYS A 125 -18.69 35.50 52.08
N SER A 126 -17.78 34.70 52.65
CA SER A 126 -17.86 33.22 52.75
C SER A 126 -18.17 32.47 51.45
N GLN A 127 -18.02 33.14 50.30
CA GLN A 127 -18.22 32.55 48.99
C GLN A 127 -17.10 31.56 48.69
N ARG A 128 -17.47 30.34 48.27
CA ARG A 128 -16.53 29.30 47.84
C ARG A 128 -16.02 29.62 46.44
N LEU A 129 -14.71 29.82 46.30
CA LEU A 129 -14.04 30.03 45.02
C LEU A 129 -13.23 28.79 44.66
N SER A 130 -13.33 28.37 43.40
CA SER A 130 -12.50 27.32 42.84
C SER A 130 -11.26 27.97 42.23
N ILE A 131 -10.09 27.71 42.81
CA ILE A 131 -8.80 28.28 42.38
C ILE A 131 -7.93 27.12 41.90
N PRO A 132 -7.28 27.22 40.72
CA PRO A 132 -6.31 26.21 40.28
C PRO A 132 -5.19 26.08 41.33
N GLY A 133 -4.87 24.86 41.74
CA GLY A 133 -3.98 24.56 42.86
C GLY A 133 -2.55 25.05 42.67
N ASP A 134 -2.16 25.31 41.43
CA ASP A 134 -0.87 25.88 41.06
C ASP A 134 -0.81 27.42 41.19
N HIS A 135 -1.93 28.10 41.48
CA HIS A 135 -1.95 29.56 41.61
C HIS A 135 -1.63 30.02 43.03
N VAL A 136 -0.38 30.42 43.26
CA VAL A 136 0.07 31.09 44.48
C VAL A 136 0.03 32.59 44.28
N GLY A 137 -0.84 33.29 45.00
CA GLY A 137 -0.93 34.75 44.89
C GLY A 137 -2.26 35.35 45.35
N ARG A 138 -2.42 36.65 45.07
CA ARG A 138 -3.58 37.45 45.45
C ARG A 138 -4.74 37.20 44.49
N VAL A 139 -5.80 36.57 44.97
CA VAL A 139 -7.04 36.31 44.21
C VAL A 139 -8.13 37.30 44.63
N ARG A 140 -8.82 37.87 43.64
CA ARG A 140 -9.93 38.81 43.85
C ARG A 140 -11.26 38.06 43.84
N CYS A 141 -12.06 38.24 44.89
CA CYS A 141 -13.40 37.66 44.97
C CYS A 141 -14.37 38.39 44.02
N PRO A 142 -15.09 37.70 43.12
CA PRO A 142 -16.06 38.32 42.22
C PRO A 142 -17.32 38.81 42.94
N ALA A 143 -17.63 38.30 44.14
CA ALA A 143 -18.84 38.66 44.88
C ALA A 143 -18.68 39.93 45.74
N CYS A 144 -17.49 40.18 46.30
CA CYS A 144 -17.26 41.32 47.20
C CYS A 144 -16.09 42.21 46.79
N SER A 145 -15.42 41.91 45.67
CA SER A 145 -14.24 42.61 45.14
C SER A 145 -12.99 42.63 46.04
N ASN A 146 -13.05 41.99 47.21
CA ASN A 146 -11.93 41.88 48.15
C ASN A 146 -10.85 40.92 47.63
N SER A 147 -9.59 41.21 47.94
CA SER A 147 -8.43 40.44 47.48
C SER A 147 -7.77 39.69 48.65
N PHE A 148 -7.59 38.38 48.54
CA PHE A 148 -6.98 37.53 49.57
C PHE A 148 -5.90 36.63 48.96
N GLU A 149 -4.95 36.16 49.79
CA GLU A 149 -3.79 35.40 49.35
C GLU A 149 -4.00 33.91 49.60
N VAL A 150 -3.65 33.08 48.62
CA VAL A 150 -3.76 31.60 48.68
C VAL A 150 -2.44 30.96 48.26
N GLY A 151 -2.06 29.88 48.96
CA GLY A 151 -0.82 29.11 48.75
C GLY A 151 0.20 29.26 49.88
N VAL A 152 0.63 28.15 50.49
CA VAL A 152 1.70 28.11 51.51
C VAL A 152 3.05 27.91 50.81
N ARG A 153 4.03 28.78 51.07
CA ARG A 153 5.42 28.58 50.64
C ARG A 153 6.06 27.50 51.51
N GLU A 154 6.15 26.26 51.04
CA GLU A 154 7.08 25.28 51.61
C GLU A 154 8.49 25.49 51.03
N GLU A 155 9.44 25.74 51.92
CA GLU A 155 10.84 26.01 51.61
C GLU A 155 11.55 24.73 51.14
N ILE A 156 11.98 24.72 49.88
CA ILE A 156 12.76 23.64 49.26
C ILE A 156 14.21 23.69 49.79
N LYS A 157 14.64 22.64 50.51
CA LYS A 157 16.05 22.39 50.84
C LYS A 157 16.67 21.42 49.84
N ILE A 158 17.71 21.89 49.15
CA ILE A 158 18.56 21.18 48.20
C ILE A 158 19.78 20.60 48.93
N SER A 159 20.13 19.35 48.65
CA SER A 159 21.45 18.72 48.90
C SER A 159 21.66 17.67 47.79
N ALA A 160 22.53 17.89 46.80
CA ALA A 160 23.94 17.44 46.70
C ALA A 160 24.10 15.94 47.04
N ASP A 161 24.65 15.03 46.24
CA ASP A 161 25.73 15.07 45.22
C ASP A 161 25.70 13.74 44.36
N PRO A 162 26.54 13.57 43.30
CA PRO A 162 26.50 12.50 42.27
C PRO A 162 27.37 11.26 42.61
N PRO A 163 27.47 10.21 41.75
CA PRO A 163 28.59 10.14 40.80
C PRO A 163 28.37 9.36 39.47
N VAL A 164 29.31 9.65 38.58
CA VAL A 164 29.59 9.18 37.20
C VAL A 164 30.26 7.79 37.18
N LYS A 165 30.12 7.02 36.08
CA LYS A 165 31.18 6.39 35.22
C LYS A 165 30.66 5.15 34.45
N LYS A 166 30.63 5.20 33.10
CA LYS A 166 31.59 4.61 32.11
C LYS A 166 31.33 3.11 31.85
N GLU A 167 31.47 2.48 30.69
CA GLU A 167 31.89 2.80 29.31
C GLU A 167 31.51 1.55 28.46
N GLU A 168 31.04 1.80 27.22
CA GLU A 168 31.33 1.08 25.95
C GLU A 168 31.03 -0.41 25.65
N MET A 169 30.83 -0.59 24.32
CA MET A 169 30.76 -1.79 23.46
C MET A 169 29.41 -2.54 23.45
N GLU A 170 28.78 -2.88 22.32
CA GLU A 170 29.32 -3.22 21.00
C GLU A 170 28.23 -3.14 19.91
N SER A 171 28.68 -2.82 18.71
CA SER A 171 27.94 -2.60 17.47
C SER A 171 27.11 -3.78 16.97
N LYS A 172 25.87 -3.53 16.51
CA LYS A 172 25.23 -4.32 15.44
C LYS A 172 24.26 -3.47 14.62
N ASN A 173 24.56 -3.37 13.33
CA ASN A 173 23.82 -2.68 12.27
C ASN A 173 22.29 -2.84 12.33
N LYS A 174 21.57 -1.71 12.36
CA LYS A 174 20.26 -1.59 11.69
C LYS A 174 19.94 -0.12 11.33
N GLU A 175 20.13 0.18 10.05
CA GLU A 175 19.47 1.21 9.23
C GLU A 175 19.22 2.61 9.82
N LYS A 176 20.16 3.52 9.52
CA LYS A 176 19.96 4.94 9.15
C LYS A 176 18.66 5.61 9.66
N ASN A 177 18.57 5.84 10.96
CA ASN A 177 17.82 6.97 11.52
C ASN A 177 18.85 8.03 11.96
N ALA A 178 19.66 8.48 11.00
CA ALA A 178 20.47 9.67 11.19
C ALA A 178 19.53 10.84 10.96
N ASP A 179 19.43 11.77 11.92
CA ASP A 179 18.59 12.95 11.85
C ASP A 179 18.62 13.58 10.45
N ILE A 180 17.55 13.37 9.67
CA ILE A 180 17.50 13.86 8.29
C ILE A 180 16.88 15.26 8.32
N PHE A 181 17.63 16.24 7.81
CA PHE A 181 17.22 17.64 7.75
C PHE A 181 16.96 18.05 6.29
N SER A 182 16.01 18.94 6.08
CA SER A 182 15.80 19.62 4.81
C SER A 182 15.53 21.10 5.07
N SER A 183 16.38 21.96 4.50
CA SER A 183 16.29 23.41 4.61
C SER A 183 15.94 24.04 3.25
N SER A 184 15.19 25.14 3.30
CA SER A 184 14.86 25.95 2.11
C SER A 184 14.44 27.35 2.54
N ASP A 185 14.75 28.34 1.72
CA ASP A 185 14.40 29.76 1.94
C ASP A 185 13.01 30.14 1.41
N SER A 186 12.29 29.18 0.84
CA SER A 186 10.93 29.36 0.33
C SER A 186 9.96 28.40 1.00
N ASP A 187 8.66 28.64 0.86
CA ASP A 187 7.61 27.73 1.35
C ASP A 187 7.67 26.32 0.72
N ILE A 188 8.50 26.11 -0.30
CA ILE A 188 8.68 24.85 -1.00
C ILE A 188 10.03 24.24 -0.60
N LEU A 189 10.02 22.97 -0.19
CA LEU A 189 11.22 22.22 0.16
C LEU A 189 11.16 20.80 -0.41
N SER A 190 12.30 20.17 -0.63
CA SER A 190 12.39 18.81 -1.18
C SER A 190 12.50 17.76 -0.06
N CYS A 191 11.78 16.62 -0.16
CA CYS A 191 12.02 15.52 0.78
C CYS A 191 13.44 14.97 0.55
N PRO A 192 14.23 14.80 1.61
CA PRO A 192 15.62 14.32 1.53
C PRO A 192 15.75 12.84 1.10
N SER A 193 14.63 12.10 1.03
CA SER A 193 14.62 10.68 0.66
C SER A 193 14.08 10.39 -0.74
N CYS A 194 13.23 11.24 -1.31
CA CYS A 194 12.63 11.00 -2.63
C CYS A 194 12.55 12.24 -3.52
N GLU A 195 13.14 13.36 -3.08
CA GLU A 195 13.24 14.63 -3.81
C GLU A 195 11.90 15.26 -4.22
N GLN A 196 10.78 14.70 -3.77
CA GLN A 196 9.46 15.26 -3.99
C GLN A 196 9.37 16.68 -3.38
N LEU A 197 8.75 17.62 -4.10
CA LEU A 197 8.49 18.97 -3.61
C LEU A 197 7.30 18.98 -2.65
N LEU A 198 7.53 19.52 -1.45
CA LEU A 198 6.53 19.68 -0.40
C LEU A 198 6.37 21.17 -0.07
N LYS A 199 5.13 21.56 0.25
CA LYS A 199 4.83 22.92 0.73
C LYS A 199 4.76 22.93 2.25
N VAL A 200 5.77 23.50 2.90
CA VAL A 200 5.82 23.72 4.36
C VAL A 200 6.09 25.21 4.60
N PRO A 201 5.13 25.98 5.13
CA PRO A 201 5.29 27.41 5.35
C PRO A 201 6.50 27.73 6.25
N LEU A 202 7.30 28.74 5.88
CA LEU A 202 8.48 29.15 6.65
C LEU A 202 8.15 29.54 8.10
N ALA A 203 7.00 30.18 8.33
CA ALA A 203 6.54 30.58 9.66
C ALA A 203 6.31 29.42 10.64
N LYS A 204 6.25 28.18 10.13
CA LYS A 204 6.07 26.97 10.94
C LYS A 204 7.37 26.22 11.18
N ARG A 205 8.50 26.67 10.63
CA ARG A 205 9.80 26.01 10.77
C ARG A 205 10.52 26.56 12.02
N PRO A 206 11.20 25.72 12.82
CA PRO A 206 11.44 24.29 12.63
C PRO A 206 10.23 23.41 12.95
N VAL A 207 9.88 22.47 12.06
CA VAL A 207 8.80 21.50 12.29
C VAL A 207 9.13 20.13 11.70
N MET A 208 8.75 19.09 12.44
CA MET A 208 8.81 17.71 11.97
C MET A 208 7.77 17.50 10.86
N SER A 209 8.26 17.19 9.66
CA SER A 209 7.45 17.04 8.46
C SER A 209 7.51 15.60 7.96
N ARG A 210 6.39 15.13 7.39
CA ARG A 210 6.28 13.80 6.78
C ARG A 210 5.98 13.91 5.30
N CYS A 211 6.75 13.22 4.46
CA CYS A 211 6.51 13.24 3.02
C CYS A 211 5.31 12.35 2.63
N PRO A 212 4.36 12.85 1.82
CA PRO A 212 3.22 12.04 1.35
C PRO A 212 3.64 10.92 0.38
N ALA A 213 4.74 11.08 -0.36
CA ALA A 213 5.17 10.13 -1.38
C ALA A 213 5.93 8.93 -0.79
N CYS A 214 6.97 9.19 0.01
CA CYS A 214 7.85 8.14 0.56
C CYS A 214 7.68 7.92 2.07
N ARG A 215 6.84 8.72 2.74
CA ARG A 215 6.62 8.66 4.19
C ARG A 215 7.87 8.92 5.04
N CYS A 216 8.93 9.51 4.45
CA CYS A 216 10.10 10.03 5.15
C CYS A 216 9.65 11.02 6.24
N GLU A 217 10.11 10.84 7.49
CA GLU A 217 9.98 11.83 8.56
C GLU A 217 11.31 12.59 8.67
N PHE A 218 11.26 13.91 8.59
CA PHE A 218 12.45 14.75 8.57
C PHE A 218 12.14 16.11 9.19
N MET A 219 13.18 16.80 9.66
CA MET A 219 13.05 18.14 10.22
C MET A 219 13.13 19.18 9.09
N ALA A 220 12.07 19.96 8.93
CA ALA A 220 12.06 21.08 8.00
C ALA A 220 12.64 22.32 8.71
N LEU A 221 13.81 22.77 8.27
CA LEU A 221 14.46 23.97 8.78
C LEU A 221 14.15 25.17 7.87
N GLY A 222 14.05 26.37 8.47
CA GLY A 222 14.16 27.61 7.69
C GLY A 222 15.61 27.73 7.26
N GLY A 223 15.88 28.26 6.06
CA GLY A 223 17.26 28.64 5.78
C GLY A 223 17.63 29.83 6.66
N ASP A 224 18.71 29.67 7.40
CA ASP A 224 19.31 30.75 8.16
C ASP A 224 19.91 31.74 7.15
N LEU A 225 19.44 32.98 7.19
CA LEU A 225 20.10 34.11 6.53
C LEU A 225 21.40 34.42 7.29
N ASP A 226 22.41 33.57 7.13
CA ASP A 226 23.76 33.89 7.55
C ASP A 226 24.44 34.69 6.42
N GLY A 227 24.38 36.01 6.56
CA GLY A 227 25.26 36.97 5.89
C GLY A 227 26.54 37.19 6.67
#